data_AF-A0A426U3R9-F1
#
_entry.id   AF-A0A426U3R9-F1
#
_cell.length_a   1.000
_cell.length_b   1.000
_cell.length_c   1.000
_cell.angle_alpha   90.00
_cell.angle_beta   90.00
_cell.angle_gamma   90.00
#
_symmetry.space_group_name_H-M   'P 1'
#
loop_
_entity.id
_entity.type
_entity.pdbx_description
1 polymer ?
#
loop_
_entity_poly.entity_id
_entity_poly.type
_entity_poly.pdbx_seq_one_letter_code
_entity_poly.pdbx_strand_id
1 'polypeptide(L)'
;MVTWRLHLAVLGLYLVFALGLTWPMAAGLTSHYYTGGNFIFYYPTSPDAPQNIWNFWMAERALRAGQSPLATPLLYYPEGVQMILQTLNLVAVLMAVPVTASLGPVAAYNVTGIVAVMLTGYAGFLLTRAFVPGLVGPLLAGALLTASPFHVAKLDAGQLNFVTMQWLVFFMLAFIVLERGQ
;
A
#
# COMPACT_ATOMS: atom_id res chain seq x y z
N MET A 1 2.58 -15.89 23.98
CA MET A 1 3.39 -15.66 22.76
C MET A 1 2.63 -16.14 21.54
N VAL A 2 2.67 -15.41 20.43
CA VAL A 2 2.03 -15.79 19.17
C VAL A 2 2.93 -16.79 18.47
N THR A 3 2.40 -17.92 18.02
CA THR A 3 3.20 -18.86 17.23
C THR A 3 3.35 -18.35 15.79
N TRP A 4 4.46 -18.64 15.12
CA TRP A 4 4.67 -18.29 13.72
C TRP A 4 3.54 -18.79 12.81
N ARG A 5 2.95 -19.95 13.16
CA ARG A 5 1.77 -20.53 12.48
C ARG A 5 0.57 -19.59 12.52
N LEU A 6 0.30 -18.95 13.67
CA LEU A 6 -0.79 -18.00 13.80
C LEU A 6 -0.51 -16.73 12.98
N HIS A 7 0.73 -16.23 12.97
CA HIS A 7 1.09 -15.09 12.13
C HIS A 7 0.82 -15.37 10.64
N LEU A 8 1.25 -16.52 10.13
CA LEU A 8 0.99 -16.90 8.75
C LEU A 8 -0.50 -17.08 8.45
N ALA A 9 -1.26 -17.70 9.37
CA ALA A 9 -2.70 -17.86 9.20
C ALA A 9 -3.42 -16.51 9.11
N VAL A 10 -3.04 -15.55 9.96
CA VAL A 10 -3.65 -14.21 9.98
C VAL A 10 -3.23 -13.40 8.75
N LEU A 11 -1.96 -13.48 8.33
CA LEU A 11 -1.51 -12.87 7.07
C LEU A 11 -2.26 -13.45 5.87
N GLY A 12 -2.44 -14.77 5.80
CA GLY A 12 -3.22 -15.42 4.76
C GLY A 12 -4.68 -14.98 4.76
N LEU A 13 -5.29 -14.84 5.93
CA LEU A 13 -6.66 -14.33 6.07
C LEU A 13 -6.77 -12.88 5.54
N TYR A 14 -5.86 -11.99 5.95
CA TYR A 14 -5.88 -10.61 5.46
C TYR A 14 -5.48 -10.49 4.00
N LEU A 15 -4.70 -11.42 3.45
CA LEU A 15 -4.43 -11.49 2.02
C LEU A 15 -5.72 -11.79 1.25
N VAL A 16 -6.48 -12.82 1.67
CA VAL A 16 -7.78 -13.14 1.06
C VAL A 16 -8.74 -11.95 1.18
N PHE A 17 -8.77 -11.30 2.34
CA PHE A 17 -9.61 -10.11 2.55
C PHE A 17 -9.18 -8.94 1.66
N ALA A 18 -7.87 -8.68 1.52
CA ALA A 18 -7.33 -7.64 0.64
C ALA A 18 -7.65 -7.91 -0.84
N LEU A 19 -7.56 -9.16 -1.29
CA LEU A 19 -7.96 -9.56 -2.64
C LEU A 19 -9.47 -9.34 -2.86
N GLY A 20 -10.30 -9.60 -1.85
CA GLY A 20 -11.74 -9.30 -1.89
C GLY A 20 -12.04 -7.80 -1.98
N LEU A 21 -11.37 -6.97 -1.17
CA LEU A 21 -11.53 -5.50 -1.17
C LEU A 21 -11.04 -4.85 -2.47
N THR A 22 -10.04 -5.45 -3.11
CA THR A 22 -9.45 -4.96 -4.37
C THR A 22 -10.04 -5.66 -5.61
N TRP A 23 -11.12 -6.44 -5.46
CA TRP A 23 -11.81 -7.03 -6.60
C TRP A 23 -12.54 -5.94 -7.41
N PRO A 24 -12.57 -5.99 -8.76
CA PRO A 24 -12.00 -7.00 -9.66
C PRO A 24 -10.55 -6.74 -10.09
N MET A 25 -9.90 -5.67 -9.63
CA MET A 25 -8.51 -5.34 -10.00
C MET A 25 -7.55 -6.52 -9.74
N ALA A 26 -7.76 -7.29 -8.67
CA ALA A 26 -6.95 -8.46 -8.35
C ALA A 26 -6.94 -9.54 -9.46
N ALA A 27 -7.98 -9.63 -10.29
CA ALA A 27 -8.04 -10.55 -11.43
C ALA A 27 -7.24 -10.04 -12.66
N GLY A 28 -6.97 -8.75 -12.73
CA GLY A 28 -6.33 -8.08 -13.86
C GLY A 28 -5.07 -7.31 -13.46
N LEU A 29 -4.18 -7.91 -12.65
CA LEU A 29 -3.04 -7.24 -12.02
C LEU A 29 -2.16 -6.41 -12.97
N THR A 30 -2.02 -6.80 -14.24
CA THR A 30 -1.17 -6.10 -15.22
C THR A 30 -1.94 -5.15 -16.13
N SER A 31 -3.26 -5.35 -16.27
CA SER A 31 -4.10 -4.70 -17.27
C SER A 31 -5.10 -3.71 -16.70
N HIS A 32 -5.45 -3.85 -15.43
CA HIS A 32 -6.42 -3.02 -14.72
C HIS A 32 -5.74 -2.45 -13.48
N TYR A 33 -6.12 -1.23 -13.08
CA TYR A 33 -5.81 -0.69 -11.76
C TYR A 33 -7.12 -0.30 -11.08
N TYR A 34 -7.11 -0.28 -9.74
CA TYR A 34 -8.30 0.02 -8.97
C TYR A 34 -8.71 1.48 -9.20
N THR A 35 -9.95 1.71 -9.63
CA THR A 35 -10.56 3.03 -9.79
C THR A 35 -12.04 2.92 -9.43
N GLY A 36 -12.53 3.86 -8.63
CA GLY A 36 -13.87 3.84 -8.05
C GLY A 36 -15.05 4.10 -8.94
N GLY A 37 -14.94 3.77 -10.22
CA GLY A 37 -16.01 3.85 -11.22
C GLY A 37 -17.21 4.70 -10.81
N ASN A 38 -17.12 6.02 -10.97
CA ASN A 38 -18.23 6.98 -11.00
C ASN A 38 -19.27 6.95 -9.85
N PHE A 39 -18.93 7.06 -8.56
CA PHE A 39 -19.95 7.43 -7.56
C PHE A 39 -19.51 8.48 -6.49
N ILE A 40 -20.37 9.51 -6.40
CA ILE A 40 -20.54 10.60 -5.40
C ILE A 40 -19.51 11.75 -5.38
N PHE A 41 -18.26 11.55 -5.76
CA PHE A 41 -17.32 12.66 -6.02
C PHE A 41 -16.74 12.54 -7.43
N TYR A 42 -17.22 13.38 -8.35
CA TYR A 42 -16.82 13.38 -9.75
C TYR A 42 -15.34 13.78 -9.90
N TYR A 43 -14.45 12.80 -9.97
CA TYR A 43 -13.15 12.91 -10.64
C TYR A 43 -13.12 11.85 -11.75
N PRO A 44 -13.21 12.25 -13.03
CA PRO A 44 -13.14 11.30 -14.12
C PRO A 44 -11.72 10.70 -14.10
N THR A 45 -11.61 9.40 -13.81
CA THR A 45 -10.35 8.68 -13.51
C THR A 45 -9.71 9.10 -12.17
N SER A 46 -9.29 8.13 -11.35
CA SER A 46 -8.43 8.40 -10.19
C SER A 46 -7.19 9.18 -10.68
N PRO A 47 -7.03 10.48 -10.36
CA PRO A 47 -5.95 11.28 -10.92
C PRO A 47 -4.57 10.76 -10.46
N ASP A 48 -4.53 10.19 -9.27
CA ASP A 48 -3.29 9.85 -8.58
C ASP A 48 -2.80 8.44 -8.93
N ALA A 49 -3.67 7.52 -9.36
CA ALA A 49 -3.23 6.17 -9.75
C ALA A 49 -2.28 6.17 -10.96
N PRO A 50 -2.57 6.84 -12.10
CA PRO A 50 -1.62 6.95 -13.21
C PRO A 50 -0.31 7.60 -12.80
N GLN A 51 -0.35 8.62 -11.94
CA GLN A 51 0.87 9.25 -11.40
C GLN A 51 1.70 8.27 -10.56
N ASN A 52 1.06 7.48 -9.70
CA ASN A 52 1.76 6.46 -8.91
C ASN A 52 2.32 5.34 -9.79
N ILE A 53 1.57 4.87 -10.80
CA ILE A 53 2.06 3.90 -11.80
C ILE A 53 3.29 4.46 -12.53
N TRP A 54 3.25 5.73 -12.93
CA TRP A 54 4.39 6.41 -13.53
C TRP A 54 5.59 6.47 -12.57
N ASN A 55 5.36 6.72 -11.27
CA ASN A 55 6.42 6.69 -10.26
C ASN A 55 7.13 5.33 -10.21
N PHE A 56 6.39 4.20 -10.28
CA PHE A 56 7.01 2.86 -10.36
C PHE A 56 7.88 2.71 -11.61
N TRP A 57 7.34 3.06 -12.77
CA TRP A 57 8.07 2.99 -14.04
C TRP A 57 9.33 3.85 -14.04
N MET A 58 9.21 5.11 -13.60
CA MET A 58 10.28 6.09 -13.62
C MET A 58 11.41 5.67 -12.69
N ALA A 59 11.09 5.25 -11.47
CA ALA A 59 12.11 4.84 -10.51
C ALA A 59 12.84 3.57 -10.94
N GLU A 60 12.14 2.58 -11.49
CA GLU A 60 12.79 1.38 -12.02
C GLU A 60 13.77 1.74 -13.15
N ARG A 61 13.34 2.63 -14.06
CA ARG A 61 14.19 3.14 -15.15
C ARG A 61 15.40 3.92 -14.62
N ALA A 62 15.20 4.79 -13.64
CA ALA A 62 16.28 5.56 -13.01
C ALA A 62 17.31 4.64 -12.36
N LEU A 63 16.85 3.65 -11.59
CA LEU A 63 17.72 2.66 -10.94
C LEU A 63 18.50 1.82 -11.95
N ARG A 64 17.87 1.39 -13.04
CA ARG A 64 18.56 0.70 -14.15
C ARG A 64 19.65 1.55 -14.79
N ALA A 65 19.45 2.86 -14.85
CA ALA A 65 20.42 3.81 -15.39
C ALA A 65 21.47 4.27 -14.36
N GLY A 66 21.46 3.75 -13.13
CA GLY A 66 22.34 4.21 -12.05
C GLY A 66 22.03 5.64 -11.58
N GLN A 67 20.83 6.13 -11.85
CA GLN A 67 20.35 7.47 -11.49
C GLN A 67 19.47 7.41 -10.24
N SER A 68 19.37 8.54 -9.54
CA SER A 68 18.47 8.67 -8.40
C SER A 68 17.01 8.75 -8.86
N PRO A 69 16.08 7.98 -8.26
CA PRO A 69 14.65 8.12 -8.53
C PRO A 69 14.04 9.40 -7.91
N LEU A 70 14.82 10.19 -7.18
CA LEU A 70 14.39 11.42 -6.51
C LEU A 70 14.46 12.66 -7.41
N ALA A 71 14.83 12.53 -8.67
CA ALA A 71 14.81 13.59 -9.65
C ALA A 71 14.49 13.02 -11.04
N THR A 72 13.90 13.83 -11.91
CA THR A 72 13.60 13.42 -13.29
C THR A 72 13.71 14.59 -14.27
N PRO A 73 14.36 14.39 -15.43
CA PRO A 73 14.39 15.37 -16.51
C PRO A 73 13.14 15.28 -17.42
N LEU A 74 12.27 14.29 -17.20
CA LEU A 74 11.10 14.04 -18.06
C LEU A 74 9.94 15.01 -17.84
N LEU A 75 9.98 15.75 -16.73
CA LEU A 75 9.00 16.78 -16.38
C LEU A 75 9.72 18.12 -16.30
N TYR A 76 9.04 19.19 -16.69
CA TYR A 76 9.61 20.55 -16.71
C TYR A 76 10.92 20.64 -17.50
N TYR A 77 10.93 20.10 -18.72
CA TYR A 77 12.11 20.19 -19.59
C TYR A 77 12.37 21.65 -20.01
N PRO A 78 13.64 22.12 -20.05
CA PRO A 78 14.88 21.37 -19.82
C PRO A 78 15.35 21.25 -18.36
N GLU A 79 14.75 21.98 -17.43
CA GLU A 79 15.23 22.11 -16.04
C GLU A 79 15.10 20.82 -15.23
N GLY A 80 14.08 19.99 -15.51
CA GLY A 80 13.75 18.83 -14.70
C GLY A 80 13.04 19.22 -13.40
N VAL A 81 12.73 18.22 -12.57
CA VAL A 81 12.12 18.46 -11.26
C VAL A 81 12.60 17.46 -10.20
N GLN A 82 12.68 17.94 -8.96
CA GLN A 82 12.91 17.10 -7.80
C GLN A 82 11.62 16.40 -7.36
N MET A 83 11.71 15.11 -7.06
CA MET A 83 10.59 14.25 -6.68
C MET A 83 10.45 14.11 -5.16
N ILE A 84 11.33 14.72 -4.36
CA ILE A 84 11.39 14.51 -2.91
C ILE A 84 10.14 15.01 -2.17
N LEU A 85 9.51 16.09 -2.67
CA LEU A 85 8.27 16.65 -2.13
C LEU A 85 7.03 16.15 -2.88
N GLN A 86 7.23 15.37 -3.95
CA GLN A 86 6.13 14.73 -4.66
C GLN A 86 5.60 13.56 -3.83
N THR A 87 4.40 13.08 -4.13
CA THR A 87 3.77 11.92 -3.46
C THR A 87 4.46 10.58 -3.78
N LEU A 88 5.75 10.60 -4.12
CA LEU A 88 6.59 9.45 -4.38
C LEU A 88 6.68 8.60 -3.11
N ASN A 89 6.06 7.43 -3.14
CA ASN A 89 6.23 6.44 -2.09
C ASN A 89 7.56 5.69 -2.31
N LEU A 90 8.68 6.33 -1.97
CA LEU A 90 10.03 5.85 -2.26
C LEU A 90 10.23 4.40 -1.80
N VAL A 91 9.85 4.11 -0.55
CA VAL A 91 9.99 2.78 0.04
C VAL A 91 9.19 1.73 -0.73
N ALA A 92 7.94 2.04 -1.10
CA ALA A 92 7.12 1.14 -1.90
C ALA A 92 7.71 0.89 -3.28
N VAL A 93 8.13 1.96 -3.97
CA VAL A 93 8.66 1.87 -5.32
C VAL A 93 9.98 1.09 -5.36
N LEU A 94 10.87 1.31 -4.38
CA LEU A 94 12.11 0.55 -4.23
C LEU A 94 11.84 -0.94 -3.96
N MET A 95 10.90 -1.26 -3.07
CA MET A 95 10.53 -2.65 -2.78
C MET A 95 9.87 -3.35 -3.96
N ALA A 96 9.13 -2.63 -4.79
CA ALA A 96 8.44 -3.20 -5.94
C ALA A 96 9.27 -3.24 -7.23
N VAL A 97 10.54 -2.79 -7.22
CA VAL A 97 11.43 -2.84 -8.40
C VAL A 97 11.41 -4.21 -9.10
N PRO A 98 11.52 -5.37 -8.40
CA PRO A 98 11.47 -6.67 -9.06
C PRO A 98 10.14 -6.95 -9.76
N VAL A 99 9.03 -6.43 -9.23
CA VAL A 99 7.69 -6.56 -9.81
C VAL A 99 7.54 -5.63 -11.00
N THR A 100 7.99 -4.38 -10.88
CA THR A 100 8.00 -3.41 -11.99
C THR A 100 8.80 -3.93 -13.17
N ALA A 101 9.98 -4.50 -12.89
CA ALA A 101 10.89 -5.04 -13.90
C ALA A 101 10.36 -6.27 -14.63
N SER A 102 9.52 -7.09 -13.99
CA SER A 102 9.07 -8.39 -14.53
C SER A 102 7.63 -8.36 -15.06
N LEU A 103 6.71 -7.71 -14.34
CA LEU A 103 5.28 -7.67 -14.66
C LEU A 103 4.80 -6.27 -15.08
N GLY A 104 5.66 -5.27 -14.98
CA GLY A 104 5.36 -3.89 -15.35
C GLY A 104 4.85 -3.03 -14.17
N PRO A 105 4.78 -1.70 -14.39
CA PRO A 105 4.48 -0.73 -13.34
C PRO A 105 3.03 -0.82 -12.81
N VAL A 106 2.08 -1.27 -13.64
CA VAL A 106 0.68 -1.47 -13.23
C VAL A 106 0.60 -2.59 -12.18
N ALA A 107 1.28 -3.72 -12.43
CA ALA A 107 1.37 -4.82 -11.48
C ALA A 107 2.06 -4.39 -10.19
N ALA A 108 3.15 -3.63 -10.28
CA ALA A 108 3.86 -3.12 -9.11
C ALA A 108 2.96 -2.24 -8.22
N TYR A 109 2.21 -1.32 -8.84
CA TYR A 109 1.23 -0.48 -8.14
C TYR A 109 0.16 -1.32 -7.44
N ASN A 110 -0.46 -2.26 -8.16
CA ASN A 110 -1.53 -3.09 -7.62
C ASN A 110 -1.07 -4.03 -6.50
N VAL A 111 0.08 -4.70 -6.69
CA VAL A 111 0.68 -5.58 -5.68
C VAL A 111 1.00 -4.78 -4.43
N THR A 112 1.56 -3.58 -4.57
CA THR A 112 1.83 -2.69 -3.43
C THR A 112 0.54 -2.34 -2.69
N GLY A 113 -0.53 -2.00 -3.41
CA GLY A 113 -1.84 -1.72 -2.81
C GLY A 113 -2.39 -2.92 -2.02
N ILE A 114 -2.36 -4.12 -2.60
CA ILE A 114 -2.80 -5.36 -1.92
C ILE A 114 -1.96 -5.61 -0.66
N VAL A 115 -0.63 -5.51 -0.76
CA VAL A 115 0.28 -5.71 0.37
C VAL A 115 0.01 -4.68 1.46
N ALA A 116 -0.23 -3.43 1.10
CA ALA A 116 -0.55 -2.36 2.06
C ALA A 116 -1.86 -2.63 2.81
N VAL A 117 -2.93 -3.03 2.12
CA VAL A 117 -4.22 -3.42 2.72
C VAL A 117 -4.04 -4.63 3.65
N MET A 118 -3.38 -5.68 3.16
CA MET A 118 -3.08 -6.88 3.95
C MET A 118 -2.32 -6.55 5.23
N LEU A 119 -1.23 -5.78 5.11
CA LEU A 119 -0.38 -5.42 6.24
C LEU A 119 -1.05 -4.44 7.19
N THR A 120 -1.93 -3.56 6.70
CA THR A 120 -2.70 -2.64 7.55
C THR A 120 -3.67 -3.42 8.44
N GLY A 121 -4.39 -4.39 7.88
CA GLY A 121 -5.26 -5.27 8.65
C GLY A 121 -4.49 -6.11 9.66
N TYR A 122 -3.37 -6.70 9.24
CA TYR A 122 -2.50 -7.48 10.12
C TYR A 122 -1.89 -6.65 11.25
N ALA A 123 -1.42 -5.43 10.96
CA ALA A 123 -0.91 -4.51 11.97
C ALA A 123 -2.00 -4.12 12.97
N GLY A 124 -3.22 -3.87 12.50
CA GLY A 124 -4.39 -3.63 13.35
C GLY A 124 -4.68 -4.80 14.29
N PHE A 125 -4.66 -6.04 13.78
CA PHE A 125 -4.78 -7.24 14.59
C PHE A 125 -3.73 -7.30 15.70
N LEU A 126 -2.45 -7.09 15.37
CA LEU A 126 -1.37 -7.12 16.36
C LEU A 126 -1.51 -6.00 17.40
N LEU A 127 -1.84 -4.79 16.95
CA LEU A 127 -2.05 -3.63 17.82
C LEU A 127 -3.18 -3.89 18.81
N THR A 128 -4.34 -4.36 18.35
CA THR A 128 -5.48 -4.65 19.23
C THR A 128 -5.17 -5.78 20.22
N ARG A 129 -4.36 -6.78 19.82
CA ARG A 129 -3.92 -7.85 20.73
C ARG A 129 -3.04 -7.38 21.88
N ALA A 130 -2.45 -6.18 21.80
CA ALA A 130 -1.78 -5.59 22.94
C ALA A 130 -2.76 -5.19 24.06
N PHE A 131 -4.05 -5.05 23.78
CA PHE A 131 -5.04 -4.56 24.75
C PHE A 131 -6.18 -5.54 25.01
N VAL A 132 -6.55 -6.34 24.01
CA VAL A 132 -7.72 -7.21 24.05
C VAL A 132 -7.27 -8.68 23.92
N PRO A 133 -7.62 -9.55 24.89
CA PRO A 133 -7.33 -10.98 24.80
C PRO A 133 -8.18 -11.68 23.72
N GLY A 134 -7.76 -12.88 23.32
CA GLY A 134 -8.46 -13.68 22.31
C GLY A 134 -8.04 -13.36 20.87
N LEU A 135 -8.82 -13.90 19.91
CA LEU A 135 -8.52 -13.77 18.47
C LEU A 135 -9.60 -13.01 17.70
N VAL A 136 -10.88 -13.25 18.01
CA VAL A 136 -12.00 -12.71 17.23
C VAL A 136 -12.04 -11.19 17.27
N GLY A 137 -11.98 -10.58 18.46
CA GLY A 137 -11.98 -9.11 18.61
C GLY A 137 -10.85 -8.44 17.83
N PRO A 138 -9.58 -8.84 18.02
CA PRO A 138 -8.47 -8.30 17.24
C PRO A 138 -8.56 -8.54 15.72
N LEU A 139 -9.06 -9.70 15.29
CA LEU A 139 -9.27 -9.98 13.85
C LEU A 139 -10.30 -9.03 13.25
N LEU A 140 -11.41 -8.81 13.94
CA LEU A 140 -12.43 -7.86 13.53
C LEU A 140 -11.89 -6.44 13.53
N ALA A 141 -11.11 -6.04 14.54
CA ALA A 141 -10.52 -4.71 14.61
C ALA A 141 -9.58 -4.43 13.42
N GLY A 142 -8.71 -5.38 13.06
CA GLY A 142 -7.87 -5.24 11.88
C GLY A 142 -8.65 -5.24 10.57
N ALA A 143 -9.72 -6.04 10.46
CA ALA A 143 -10.59 -6.04 9.28
C ALA A 143 -11.33 -4.70 9.12
N LEU A 144 -11.88 -4.17 10.20
CA LEU A 144 -12.55 -2.86 10.22
C LEU A 144 -11.58 -1.72 9.94
N LEU A 145 -10.33 -1.81 10.40
CA LEU A 145 -9.30 -0.82 10.12
C LEU A 145 -9.00 -0.75 8.61
N THR A 146 -8.72 -1.90 7.98
CA THR A 146 -8.34 -1.92 6.57
C THR A 146 -9.53 -1.76 5.61
N ALA A 147 -10.74 -2.10 6.04
CA ALA A 147 -11.98 -1.83 5.32
C ALA A 147 -12.63 -0.49 5.72
N SER A 148 -11.93 0.34 6.50
CA SER A 148 -12.49 1.61 6.96
C SER A 148 -12.83 2.51 5.76
N PRO A 149 -13.90 3.33 5.84
CA PRO A 149 -14.27 4.22 4.74
C PRO A 149 -13.13 5.13 4.28
N PHE A 150 -12.28 5.57 5.21
CA PHE A 150 -11.09 6.34 4.88
C PHE A 150 -10.10 5.53 4.03
N HIS A 151 -9.72 4.33 4.46
CA HIS A 151 -8.70 3.54 3.76
C HIS A 151 -9.19 3.12 2.37
N VAL A 152 -10.45 2.70 2.27
CA VAL A 152 -11.09 2.36 0.99
C VAL A 152 -11.17 3.58 0.08
N ALA A 153 -11.58 4.76 0.57
CA ALA A 153 -11.62 5.97 -0.25
C ALA A 153 -10.22 6.40 -0.76
N LYS A 154 -9.16 6.12 -0.01
CA LYS A 154 -7.77 6.40 -0.43
C LYS A 154 -7.25 5.40 -1.46
N LEU A 155 -7.62 4.13 -1.32
CA LEU A 155 -7.41 3.11 -2.34
C LEU A 155 -8.13 3.49 -3.63
N ASP A 156 -9.35 3.99 -3.50
CA ASP A 156 -10.21 4.42 -4.59
C ASP A 156 -9.68 5.64 -5.35
N ALA A 157 -9.20 6.64 -4.59
CA ALA A 157 -8.55 7.82 -5.14
C ALA A 157 -7.17 7.52 -5.76
N GLY A 158 -6.63 6.31 -5.57
CA GLY A 158 -5.29 5.92 -6.05
C GLY A 158 -4.14 6.57 -5.30
N GLN A 159 -4.40 7.02 -4.07
CA GLN A 159 -3.44 7.76 -3.24
C GLN A 159 -2.57 6.80 -2.43
N LEU A 160 -1.62 6.16 -3.11
CA LEU A 160 -0.86 5.06 -2.54
C LEU A 160 -0.10 5.42 -1.25
N ASN A 161 0.34 6.68 -1.12
CA ASN A 161 0.96 7.21 0.11
C ASN A 161 0.04 7.14 1.33
N PHE A 162 -1.28 7.31 1.14
CA PHE A 162 -2.27 7.13 2.21
C PHE A 162 -2.70 5.67 2.34
N VAL A 163 -2.68 4.88 1.26
CA VAL A 163 -3.01 3.45 1.32
C VAL A 163 -1.97 2.69 2.14
N THR A 164 -0.70 3.13 2.13
CA THR A 164 0.37 2.52 2.94
C THR A 164 0.29 2.86 4.45
N MET A 165 -0.88 2.70 5.06
CA MET A 165 -1.12 3.00 6.48
C MET A 165 -0.40 2.03 7.43
N GLN A 166 0.01 0.84 6.95
CA GLN A 166 0.65 -0.17 7.78
C GLN A 166 1.84 0.35 8.56
N TRP A 167 2.61 1.30 7.99
CA TRP A 167 3.76 1.90 8.66
C TRP A 167 3.38 2.62 9.95
N LEU A 168 2.31 3.42 9.90
CA LEU A 168 1.81 4.14 11.06
C LEU A 168 1.32 3.17 12.14
N VAL A 169 0.62 2.12 11.74
CA VAL A 169 0.05 1.14 12.68
C VAL A 169 1.15 0.28 13.32
N PHE A 170 2.14 -0.16 12.54
CA PHE A 170 3.31 -0.85 13.07
C PHE A 170 4.15 0.06 13.97
N PHE A 171 4.29 1.34 13.64
CA PHE A 171 4.94 2.32 14.50
C PHE A 171 4.24 2.43 15.86
N MET A 172 2.91 2.59 15.87
CA MET A 172 2.14 2.64 17.13
C MET A 172 2.31 1.36 17.95
N LEU A 173 2.25 0.20 17.30
CA LEU A 173 2.50 -1.09 17.96
C LEU A 173 3.90 -1.16 18.55
N ALA A 174 4.93 -0.81 17.78
CA ALA A 174 6.32 -0.82 18.23
C ALA A 174 6.53 0.13 19.41
N PHE A 175 5.92 1.31 19.36
CA PHE A 175 5.95 2.29 20.45
C PHE A 175 5.34 1.73 21.74
N ILE A 176 4.15 1.11 21.66
CA ILE A 176 3.50 0.49 22.83
C ILE A 176 4.32 -0.67 23.39
N VAL A 177 4.92 -1.49 22.53
CA VAL A 177 5.79 -2.59 22.95
C VAL A 177 7.03 -2.04 23.66
N LEU A 178 7.61 -0.94 23.18
CA LEU A 178 8.75 -0.28 23.80
C LEU A 178 8.39 0.30 25.17
N GLU A 179 7.26 1.01 25.30
CA GLU A 179 6.82 1.60 26.57
C GLU A 179 6.51 0.55 27.64
N ARG A 180 5.99 -0.61 27.24
CA ARG A 180 5.72 -1.74 28.15
C ARG A 180 6.95 -2.61 28.41
N GLY A 181 8.05 -2.34 27.70
CA GLY A 181 9.34 -2.98 27.81
C GLY A 181 10.29 -2.30 28.80
N GLN A 182 9.78 -1.39 29.64
CA GLN A 182 10.37 -0.94 30.90
C GLN A 182 9.56 -1.46 32.09
#